data_AF-A0A1I6IY62-F1
#
_entry.id   AF-A0A1I6IY62-F1
#
_cell.length_a   1.000
_cell.length_b   1.000
_cell.length_c   1.000
_cell.angle_alpha   90.00
_cell.angle_beta   90.00
_cell.angle_gamma   90.00
#
_symmetry.space_group_name_H-M   'P 1'
#
loop_
_entity.id
_entity.type
_entity.pdbx_description
1 polymer ?
#
loop_
_entity_poly.entity_id
_entity_poly.type
_entity_poly.pdbx_seq_one_letter_code
_entity_poly.pdbx_strand_id
1 'polypeptide(L)'
;MIIPSHSRLPAWRIALWGFAALALLAPGVAMQFTSEVRWDLADFLAFGGMLLVACGAFELAMRLTSQRRSRWIAGVVIAALLLLVWAELAVGLLH
;
A
#
# COMPACT_ATOMS: atom_id res chain seq x y z
N MET A 1 19.97 35.85 -2.04
CA MET A 1 18.52 35.54 -1.96
C MET A 1 18.33 34.14 -2.53
N ILE A 2 18.25 33.12 -1.67
CA ILE A 2 18.05 31.71 -2.08
C ILE A 2 16.55 31.50 -2.10
N ILE A 3 15.95 31.33 -3.28
CA ILE A 3 14.53 30.99 -3.42
C ILE A 3 14.41 29.50 -3.05
N PRO A 4 13.68 29.11 -1.99
CA PRO A 4 13.40 27.70 -1.76
C PRO A 4 12.53 27.21 -2.92
N SER A 5 13.04 26.26 -3.70
CA SER A 5 12.21 25.55 -4.67
C SER A 5 11.14 24.79 -3.88
N HIS A 6 9.88 25.13 -4.09
CA HIS A 6 8.77 24.31 -3.59
C HIS A 6 8.95 22.91 -4.20
N SER A 7 9.53 21.99 -3.44
CA SER A 7 9.63 20.60 -3.79
C SER A 7 8.21 20.05 -3.84
N ARG A 8 7.57 20.13 -5.01
CA ARG A 8 6.30 19.44 -5.23
C ARG A 8 6.56 17.98 -4.90
N LEU A 9 5.81 17.42 -3.95
CA LEU A 9 5.83 15.97 -3.72
C LEU A 9 5.62 15.33 -5.10
N PRO A 10 6.54 14.45 -5.54
CA PRO A 10 6.47 13.94 -6.90
C PRO A 10 5.16 13.17 -7.06
N ALA A 11 4.45 13.44 -8.15
CA ALA A 11 3.07 12.98 -8.35
C ALA A 11 2.88 11.47 -8.14
N TRP A 12 3.92 10.66 -8.41
CA TRP A 12 3.91 9.22 -8.19
C TRP A 12 3.80 8.84 -6.69
N ARG A 13 4.38 9.62 -5.77
CA ARG A 13 4.26 9.38 -4.31
C ARG A 13 2.85 9.68 -3.85
N ILE A 14 2.25 10.75 -4.37
CA ILE A 14 0.86 11.11 -4.09
C ILE A 14 -0.06 10.00 -4.60
N ALA A 15 0.17 9.49 -5.81
CA ALA A 15 -0.60 8.39 -6.37
C ALA A 15 -0.48 7.10 -5.54
N LEU A 16 0.75 6.73 -5.13
CA LEU A 16 1.01 5.53 -4.31
C LEU A 16 0.30 5.60 -2.96
N TRP A 17 0.54 6.68 -2.20
CA TRP A 17 -0.04 6.85 -0.87
C TRP A 17 -1.54 7.14 -0.91
N GLY A 18 -2.02 7.83 -1.95
CA GLY A 18 -3.45 8.04 -2.19
C GLY A 18 -4.17 6.73 -2.48
N PHE A 19 -3.58 5.85 -3.29
CA PHE A 19 -4.12 4.52 -3.54
C PHE A 19 -4.17 3.68 -2.26
N ALA A 20 -3.10 3.69 -1.46
CA ALA A 20 -3.06 2.98 -0.18
C ALA A 20 -4.15 3.49 0.80
N ALA A 21 -4.33 4.81 0.89
CA ALA A 21 -5.39 5.40 1.72
C ALA A 21 -6.79 4.99 1.23
N LEU A 22 -7.04 5.04 -0.08
CA LEU A 22 -8.31 4.60 -0.66
C LEU A 22 -8.57 3.11 -0.42
N ALA A 23 -7.54 2.26 -0.56
CA ALA A 23 -7.64 0.83 -0.29
C ALA A 23 -8.00 0.56 1.18
N LEU A 24 -7.39 1.28 2.13
CA LEU A 24 -7.70 1.16 3.55
C LEU A 24 -9.10 1.69 3.91
N LEU A 25 -9.57 2.74 3.23
CA LEU A 25 -10.90 3.31 3.44
C LEU A 25 -12.02 2.47 2.83
N ALA A 26 -11.73 1.69 1.78
CA ALA A 26 -12.72 0.86 1.10
C ALA A 26 -13.58 -0.01 2.05
N PRO A 27 -13.01 -0.80 2.99
CA PRO A 27 -13.81 -1.56 3.94
C PRO A 27 -14.61 -0.67 4.89
N GLY A 28 -14.05 0.45 5.36
CA GLY A 28 -14.77 1.39 6.23
C GLY A 28 -15.99 2.03 5.57
N VAL A 29 -15.88 2.33 4.27
CA VAL A 29 -17.00 2.80 3.44
C VAL A 29 -17.99 1.66 3.20
N ALA A 30 -17.53 0.45 2.86
CA ALA A 30 -18.39 -0.70 2.61
C ALA A 30 -19.25 -1.06 3.84
N MET A 31 -18.68 -0.99 5.04
CA MET A 31 -19.38 -1.20 6.32
C MET A 31 -20.55 -0.24 6.56
N GLN A 32 -20.60 0.91 5.86
CA GLN A 32 -21.75 1.82 5.95
C GLN A 32 -22.95 1.37 5.12
N PHE A 33 -22.71 0.49 4.12
CA PHE A 33 -23.74 0.04 3.18
C PHE A 33 -24.15 -1.41 3.40
N THR A 34 -23.27 -2.25 3.95
CA THR A 34 -23.53 -3.68 4.16
C THR A 34 -22.96 -4.19 5.47
N SER A 35 -23.59 -5.22 6.02
CA SER A 35 -23.12 -5.97 7.19
C SER A 35 -22.27 -7.20 6.81
N GLU A 36 -22.05 -7.45 5.51
CA GLU A 36 -21.20 -8.53 5.02
C GLU A 36 -19.71 -8.25 5.24
N VAL A 37 -19.31 -6.98 5.15
CA VAL A 37 -17.97 -6.55 5.53
C VAL A 37 -18.02 -6.12 6.98
N ARG A 38 -17.23 -6.75 7.84
CA ARG A 38 -17.16 -6.42 9.26
C ARG A 38 -15.72 -6.43 9.74
N TRP A 39 -15.02 -5.32 9.51
CA TRP A 39 -13.67 -5.13 10.00
C TRP A 39 -13.71 -4.53 11.39
N ASP A 40 -12.93 -5.08 12.30
CA ASP A 40 -12.66 -4.46 13.59
C ASP A 40 -11.44 -3.53 13.51
N LEU A 41 -11.09 -2.90 14.64
CA LEU A 41 -9.93 -2.01 14.69
C LEU A 41 -8.61 -2.75 14.38
N ALA A 42 -8.49 -4.03 14.76
CA ALA A 42 -7.29 -4.81 14.52
C ALA A 42 -7.11 -5.10 13.02
N ASP A 43 -8.19 -5.35 12.29
CA ASP A 43 -8.17 -5.53 10.83
C ASP A 43 -7.65 -4.27 10.11
N PHE A 44 -8.13 -3.09 10.51
CA PHE A 44 -7.63 -1.81 9.97
C PHE A 44 -6.16 -1.60 10.29
N LEU A 45 -5.71 -1.93 11.51
CA LEU A 45 -4.31 -1.80 11.90
C LEU A 45 -3.42 -2.79 11.15
N ALA A 46 -3.86 -4.04 10.98
CA ALA A 46 -3.14 -5.06 10.25
C ALA A 46 -3.00 -4.66 8.78
N PHE A 47 -4.11 -4.35 8.11
CA PHE A 47 -4.08 -3.96 6.69
C PHE A 47 -3.35 -2.64 6.47
N GLY A 48 -3.56 -1.65 7.34
CA GLY A 48 -2.83 -0.39 7.32
C GLY A 48 -1.32 -0.58 7.50
N GLY A 49 -0.90 -1.43 8.44
CA GLY A 49 0.50 -1.81 8.64
C GLY A 49 1.11 -2.48 7.40
N MET A 50 0.37 -3.41 6.78
CA MET A 50 0.81 -4.08 5.55
C MET A 50 0.99 -3.09 4.40
N LEU A 51 0.05 -2.15 4.20
CA LEU A 51 0.14 -1.11 3.20
C LEU A 51 1.32 -0.17 3.45
N LEU A 52 1.56 0.21 4.71
CA LEU A 52 2.71 1.05 5.09
C LEU A 52 4.04 0.36 4.74
N VAL A 53 4.17 -0.93 5.08
CA VAL A 53 5.37 -1.72 4.77
C VAL A 53 5.56 -1.87 3.25
N ALA A 54 4.50 -2.22 2.51
CA ALA A 54 4.57 -2.37 1.06
C ALA A 54 4.91 -1.06 0.34
N CYS A 55 4.26 0.06 0.71
CA CYS A 55 4.53 1.37 0.11
C CYS A 55 5.95 1.86 0.46
N GLY A 56 6.39 1.68 1.71
CA GLY A 56 7.74 2.01 2.15
C GLY A 56 8.81 1.19 1.43
N ALA A 57 8.60 -0.12 1.30
CA ALA A 57 9.49 -1.01 0.55
C ALA A 57 9.55 -0.64 -0.93
N PHE A 58 8.42 -0.26 -1.53
CA PHE A 58 8.38 0.19 -2.92
C PHE A 58 9.14 1.51 -3.10
N GLU A 59 8.93 2.50 -2.22
CA GLU A 59 9.73 3.74 -2.24
C GLU A 59 11.23 3.44 -2.12
N LEU A 60 11.62 2.55 -1.21
CA LEU A 60 13.02 2.16 -1.03
C LEU A 60 13.58 1.48 -2.29
N ALA A 61 12.83 0.57 -2.91
CA ALA A 61 13.22 -0.08 -4.16
C ALA A 61 13.40 0.93 -5.30
N MET A 62 12.54 1.94 -5.41
CA MET A 62 12.69 3.00 -6.41
C MET A 62 13.93 3.86 -6.20
N ARG A 63 14.36 4.04 -4.94
CA ARG A 63 15.57 4.81 -4.58
C ARG A 63 16.85 4.01 -4.84
N LEU A 64 16.84 2.71 -4.54
CA LEU A 64 18.02 1.85 -4.67
C LEU A 64 18.27 1.37 -6.11
N THR A 65 17.23 1.30 -6.94
CA THR A 65 17.34 0.83 -8.32
C THR A 65 17.23 1.97 -9.33
N SER A 66 18.18 2.04 -10.27
CA SER A 66 18.14 2.92 -11.44
C SER A 66 17.45 2.27 -12.66
N GLN A 67 17.51 0.94 -12.77
CA GLN A 67 17.01 0.21 -13.94
C GLN A 67 15.48 0.02 -13.91
N ARG A 68 14.81 0.44 -14.99
CA ARG A 68 13.34 0.33 -15.14
C ARG A 68 12.83 -1.11 -14.96
N ARG A 69 13.56 -2.11 -15.46
CA ARG A 69 13.19 -3.53 -15.33
C ARG A 69 13.19 -4.00 -13.87
N SER A 70 14.22 -3.63 -13.10
CA SER A 70 14.30 -4.00 -11.68
C SER A 70 13.20 -3.31 -10.86
N ARG A 71 12.80 -2.07 -11.22
CA ARG A 71 11.65 -1.39 -10.59
C ARG A 71 10.33 -2.13 -10.78
N TRP A 72 10.07 -2.60 -12.00
CA TRP A 72 8.88 -3.40 -12.29
C TRP A 72 8.87 -4.72 -11.54
N ILE A 73 9.99 -5.44 -11.53
CA ILE A 73 10.12 -6.70 -10.80
C ILE A 73 9.86 -6.47 -9.31
N ALA A 74 10.49 -5.45 -8.71
CA ALA A 74 10.28 -5.12 -7.31
C ALA A 74 8.80 -4.79 -7.01
N GLY A 75 8.15 -4.01 -7.87
CA GLY A 75 6.72 -3.70 -7.73
C GLY A 75 5.83 -4.95 -7.76
N VAL A 76 6.07 -5.85 -8.73
CA VAL A 76 5.32 -7.12 -8.83
C VAL A 76 5.55 -8.01 -7.62
N VAL A 77 6.80 -8.15 -7.16
CA VAL A 77 7.12 -8.96 -5.98
C VAL A 77 6.47 -8.39 -4.72
N ILE A 78 6.56 -7.08 -4.50
CA ILE A 78 5.94 -6.43 -3.33
C ILE A 78 4.42 -6.59 -3.37
N ALA A 79 3.79 -6.39 -4.52
CA ALA A 79 2.34 -6.57 -4.68
C ALA A 79 1.92 -8.03 -4.45
N ALA A 80 2.66 -8.99 -5.01
CA ALA A 80 2.39 -10.41 -4.82
C ALA A 80 2.51 -10.81 -3.34
N LEU A 81 3.56 -10.36 -2.64
CA LEU A 81 3.73 -10.62 -1.21
C LEU A 81 2.63 -9.96 -0.38
N LEU A 82 2.25 -8.73 -0.69
CA LEU A 82 1.14 -8.04 -0.02
C LEU A 82 -0.16 -8.84 -0.15
N LEU A 83 -0.51 -9.25 -1.38
CA LEU A 83 -1.72 -10.02 -1.67
C LEU A 83 -1.67 -11.40 -1.02
N LEU A 84 -0.52 -12.06 -1.04
CA LEU A 84 -0.33 -13.36 -0.39
C LEU A 84 -0.58 -13.25 1.11
N VAL A 85 0.13 -12.34 1.80
CA VAL A 85 -0.06 -12.14 3.25
C VAL A 85 -1.49 -11.74 3.57
N TRP A 86 -2.13 -10.93 2.71
CA TRP A 86 -3.51 -10.52 2.94
C TRP A 86 -4.48 -11.69 2.79
N ALA A 87 -4.31 -12.51 1.76
CA ALA A 87 -5.12 -13.71 1.55
C ALA A 87 -4.92 -14.74 2.67
N GLU A 88 -3.69 -14.87 3.20
CA GLU A 88 -3.44 -15.69 4.39
C GLU A 88 -4.20 -15.20 5.62
N LEU A 89 -4.18 -13.89 5.87
CA LEU A 89 -4.88 -13.32 7.02
C LEU A 89 -6.40 -13.34 6.86
N ALA A 90 -6.91 -13.18 5.64
CA ALA A 90 -8.34 -13.10 5.37
C ALA A 90 -9.01 -14.48 5.19
N VAL A 91 -8.33 -15.42 4.54
CA VAL A 91 -8.90 -16.72 4.15
C VAL A 91 -8.21 -17.88 4.88
N GLY A 92 -6.94 -17.73 5.29
CA GLY A 92 -6.17 -18.81 5.90
C GLY A 92 -5.70 -19.86 4.87
N LEU A 93 -5.20 -19.43 3.71
CA LEU A 93 -4.89 -20.33 2.58
C LEU A 93 -3.83 -21.41 2.90
N LEU A 94 -2.90 -21.18 3.84
CA LEU A 94 -1.81 -22.10 4.19
C LEU A 94 -2.10 -23.04 5.38
N HIS A 95 -3.32 -23.06 5.93
CA HIS A 95 -3.67 -23.86 7.12
C HIS A 95 -4.86 -24.80 6.90
#